data_AF-A0A6T9Y3X0-F1
#
_entry.id   AF-A0A6T9Y3X0-F1
#
_cell.length_a   1.000
_cell.length_b   1.000
_cell.length_c   1.000
_cell.angle_alpha   90.00
_cell.angle_beta   90.00
_cell.angle_gamma   90.00
#
_symmetry.space_group_name_H-M   'P 1'
#
loop_
_entity.id
_entity.type
_entity.pdbx_description
1 polymer ?
#
loop_
_entity_poly.entity_id
_entity_poly.type
_entity_poly.pdbx_seq_one_letter_code
_entity_poly.pdbx_strand_id
1 'polypeptide(L)'
;MGRVKLDVLKIAFILWAVFFCASCTTANSSPTAQDYARKGLESATHFPGLASLCDISAPPRDMFKLDEKRRERPKRAESEGKSDRKGKGRRQIPPQQVFDNLYYVGAGNVASWAIDTGESIVLVDALNNDDQAQQYIIDGLSALGLGNKPISHLIISHGHGDHYGGFELIKSTYDPRIVMSSVEWDYLENDKFASYRWGKKPSRDVAVDDGEKLNVNGAELSLYVTPGHTPGTLTVIFPVVDGNEKHRAVLWGGTGLNYGPDVSRIQSYTDSAITMKRIIKEQNVDVFLSNHPGRAGTREKLEALSNRQSNEKHAFVQGQDVVVEAFELLENCTRAQWMRIEENRSYQAK
;
A
#
# COMPACT_ATOMS: atom_id res chain seq x y z
N MET A 1 -41.55 73.39 -59.24
CA MET A 1 -41.65 72.08 -58.57
C MET A 1 -40.38 71.32 -58.95
N GLY A 2 -39.46 70.92 -58.08
CA GLY A 2 -39.37 70.94 -56.64
C GLY A 2 -37.98 70.45 -56.21
N ARG A 3 -37.46 71.08 -55.13
CA ARG A 3 -36.55 70.59 -54.07
C ARG A 3 -35.19 70.01 -54.51
N VAL A 4 -34.10 70.78 -54.45
CA VAL A 4 -33.30 71.31 -53.31
C VAL A 4 -32.14 70.36 -52.94
N LYS A 5 -30.94 70.90 -53.14
CA LYS A 5 -29.59 70.43 -52.78
C LYS A 5 -29.46 70.06 -51.29
N LEU A 6 -28.49 69.21 -50.94
CA LEU A 6 -27.37 69.66 -50.08
C LEU A 6 -26.20 68.66 -50.14
N ASP A 7 -25.03 69.22 -50.42
CA ASP A 7 -23.72 68.60 -50.49
C ASP A 7 -22.96 69.06 -49.23
N VAL A 8 -22.60 68.18 -48.28
CA VAL A 8 -21.72 68.55 -47.14
C VAL A 8 -20.94 67.33 -46.60
N LEU A 9 -19.63 67.38 -46.83
CA LEU A 9 -18.48 66.97 -45.99
C LEU A 9 -18.61 65.83 -44.95
N LYS A 10 -17.63 64.91 -45.05
CA LYS A 10 -16.74 64.38 -43.99
C LYS A 10 -17.07 64.82 -42.55
N ILE A 11 -17.16 63.84 -41.64
CA ILE A 11 -16.41 63.78 -40.36
C ILE A 11 -16.61 62.38 -39.75
N ALA A 12 -15.49 61.74 -39.43
CA ALA A 12 -15.42 60.50 -38.67
C ALA A 12 -15.81 60.75 -37.21
N PHE A 13 -16.61 59.87 -36.61
CA PHE A 13 -16.61 59.68 -35.16
C PHE A 13 -16.81 58.22 -34.81
N ILE A 14 -15.81 57.70 -34.10
CA ILE A 14 -15.67 56.38 -33.51
C ILE A 14 -16.77 56.20 -32.46
N LEU A 15 -17.61 55.16 -32.60
CA LEU A 15 -18.48 54.68 -31.53
C LEU A 15 -18.03 53.27 -31.14
N TRP A 16 -17.19 53.28 -30.10
CA TRP A 16 -16.74 52.13 -29.34
C TRP A 16 -17.92 51.70 -28.45
N ALA A 17 -18.70 50.72 -28.89
CA ALA A 17 -19.64 50.04 -28.02
C ALA A 17 -18.85 49.01 -27.21
N VAL A 18 -18.43 49.42 -26.01
CA VAL A 18 -17.83 48.57 -25.00
C VAL A 18 -18.83 47.48 -24.61
N PHE A 19 -18.61 46.28 -25.10
CA PHE A 19 -19.18 45.06 -24.51
C PHE A 19 -18.60 44.93 -23.10
N PHE A 20 -19.40 45.23 -22.08
CA PHE A 20 -19.07 44.86 -20.71
C PHE A 20 -19.33 43.34 -20.57
N CYS A 21 -18.39 42.54 -21.06
CA CYS A 21 -18.30 41.14 -20.68
C CYS A 21 -17.74 41.14 -19.25
N ALA A 22 -18.63 41.11 -18.27
CA ALA A 22 -18.26 40.83 -16.88
C ALA A 22 -17.45 39.54 -16.90
N SER A 23 -16.16 39.68 -16.57
CA SER A 23 -15.21 38.61 -16.59
C SER A 23 -15.66 37.56 -15.57
N CYS A 24 -16.14 36.41 -16.05
CA CYS A 24 -16.08 35.17 -15.28
C CYS A 24 -14.60 34.78 -15.19
N THR A 25 -13.82 35.49 -14.38
CA THR A 25 -12.60 34.93 -13.82
C THR A 25 -13.03 33.98 -12.73
N THR A 26 -13.32 32.73 -13.08
CA THR A 26 -13.15 31.65 -12.11
C THR A 26 -11.67 31.65 -11.78
N ALA A 27 -11.29 32.30 -10.67
CA ALA A 27 -9.96 32.11 -10.13
C ALA A 27 -9.82 30.59 -9.90
N ASN A 28 -8.98 29.93 -10.71
CA ASN A 28 -8.58 28.56 -10.44
C ASN A 28 -7.76 28.60 -9.15
N SER A 29 -8.42 28.60 -8.00
CA SER A 29 -7.78 28.42 -6.71
C SER A 29 -7.09 27.05 -6.73
N SER A 30 -5.82 27.00 -6.32
CA SER A 30 -5.11 25.74 -6.15
C SER A 30 -5.92 24.80 -5.24
N PRO A 31 -5.98 23.48 -5.55
CA PRO A 31 -6.74 22.54 -4.73
C PRO A 31 -6.29 22.57 -3.27
N THR A 32 -7.23 22.46 -2.34
CA THR A 32 -6.97 22.40 -0.89
C THR A 32 -6.69 20.97 -0.42
N ALA A 33 -6.24 20.81 0.84
CA ALA A 33 -6.16 19.48 1.47
C ALA A 33 -7.51 18.72 1.42
N GLN A 34 -8.63 19.42 1.63
CA GLN A 34 -9.97 18.83 1.56
C GLN A 34 -10.34 18.39 0.14
N ASP A 35 -9.93 19.13 -0.89
CA ASP A 35 -10.17 18.73 -2.28
C ASP A 35 -9.48 17.42 -2.64
N TYR A 36 -8.22 17.25 -2.21
CA TYR A 36 -7.50 16.00 -2.40
C TYR A 36 -8.09 14.84 -1.58
N ALA A 37 -8.52 15.09 -0.34
CA ALA A 37 -9.17 14.07 0.47
C ALA A 37 -10.47 13.58 -0.19
N ARG A 38 -11.30 14.51 -0.68
CA ARG A 38 -12.53 14.17 -1.41
C ARG A 38 -12.23 13.37 -2.68
N LYS A 39 -11.26 13.83 -3.48
CA LYS A 39 -10.86 13.12 -4.71
C LYS A 39 -10.35 11.70 -4.43
N GLY A 40 -9.58 11.50 -3.36
CA GLY A 40 -9.15 10.15 -2.97
C GLY A 40 -10.31 9.25 -2.53
N LEU A 41 -11.33 9.81 -1.88
CA LEU A 41 -12.54 9.07 -1.47
C LEU A 41 -13.44 8.70 -2.65
N GLU A 42 -13.43 9.46 -3.75
CA GLU A 42 -14.12 9.09 -5.00
C GLU A 42 -13.58 7.75 -5.54
N SER A 43 -12.26 7.51 -5.44
CA SER A 43 -11.60 6.25 -5.80
C SER A 43 -11.72 5.12 -4.74
N ALA A 44 -12.36 5.38 -3.59
CA ALA A 44 -12.44 4.40 -2.49
C ALA A 44 -13.51 3.32 -2.65
N THR A 45 -14.35 3.42 -3.68
CA THR A 45 -15.45 2.49 -3.95
C THR A 45 -14.99 1.03 -3.99
N HIS A 46 -13.85 0.76 -4.62
CA HIS A 46 -13.28 -0.59 -4.74
C HIS A 46 -12.30 -0.98 -3.62
N PHE A 47 -11.79 0.00 -2.86
CA PHE A 47 -10.81 -0.20 -1.80
C PHE A 47 -11.18 0.55 -0.51
N PRO A 48 -12.34 0.26 0.10
CA PRO A 48 -12.80 0.98 1.29
C PRO A 48 -11.83 0.86 2.48
N GLY A 49 -11.00 -0.19 2.51
CA GLY A 49 -9.92 -0.38 3.48
C GLY A 49 -8.82 0.68 3.46
N LEU A 50 -8.65 1.39 2.35
CA LEU A 50 -7.70 2.47 2.20
C LEU A 50 -8.28 3.85 2.55
N ALA A 51 -9.61 4.00 2.61
CA ALA A 51 -10.29 5.28 2.78
C ALA A 51 -9.83 6.07 4.03
N SER A 52 -9.47 5.36 5.11
CA SER A 52 -8.93 5.97 6.33
C SER A 52 -7.66 6.81 6.12
N LEU A 53 -6.91 6.61 5.03
CA LEU A 53 -5.74 7.42 4.71
C LEU A 53 -6.12 8.85 4.30
N CYS A 54 -7.34 9.05 3.80
CA CYS A 54 -7.89 10.36 3.45
C CYS A 54 -8.45 11.11 4.66
N ASP A 55 -8.50 10.50 5.85
CA ASP A 55 -8.97 11.17 7.06
C ASP A 55 -7.94 12.20 7.54
N ILE A 56 -8.20 13.46 7.20
CA ILE A 56 -7.41 14.62 7.63
C ILE A 56 -8.00 15.32 8.86
N SER A 57 -9.01 14.75 9.52
CA SER A 57 -9.65 15.35 10.71
C SER A 57 -8.78 15.22 11.97
N ALA A 58 -8.04 14.11 12.11
CA ALA A 58 -7.17 13.84 13.26
C ALA A 58 -5.69 14.05 12.91
N PRO A 59 -4.83 14.51 13.84
CA PRO A 59 -3.40 14.70 13.56
C PRO A 59 -2.72 13.46 12.98
N PRO A 60 -1.70 13.62 12.11
CA PRO A 60 -0.97 12.48 11.55
C PRO A 60 -0.44 11.56 12.64
N ARG A 61 -0.65 10.25 12.47
CA ARG A 61 -0.19 9.25 13.42
C ARG A 61 1.33 9.13 13.39
N ASP A 62 1.94 9.11 14.57
CA ASP A 62 3.37 8.92 14.76
C ASP A 62 3.58 7.82 15.81
N MET A 63 3.97 6.63 15.33
CA MET A 63 4.21 5.46 16.18
C MET A 63 5.54 5.56 16.93
N PHE A 64 6.52 6.31 16.41
CA PHE A 64 7.83 6.46 17.04
C PHE A 64 7.74 7.28 18.33
N LYS A 65 6.95 8.37 18.34
CA LYS A 65 6.66 9.13 19.57
C LYS A 65 5.85 8.37 20.60
N LEU A 66 4.96 7.48 20.17
CA LEU A 66 4.17 6.66 21.08
C LEU A 66 5.04 5.63 21.82
N ASP A 67 6.07 5.11 21.15
CA ASP A 67 7.01 4.17 21.76
C ASP A 67 7.98 4.83 22.73
N GLU A 68 8.45 6.07 22.48
CA GLU A 68 9.21 6.86 23.47
C GLU A 68 8.43 7.02 24.79
N LYS A 69 7.17 7.46 24.70
CA LYS A 69 6.30 7.60 25.88
C LYS A 69 6.02 6.28 26.60
N ARG A 70 6.10 5.14 25.90
CA ARG A 70 5.97 3.81 26.52
C ARG A 70 7.27 3.37 27.20
N ARG A 71 8.43 3.70 26.63
CA ARG A 71 9.75 3.45 27.23
C ARG A 71 9.96 4.27 28.51
N GLU A 72 9.41 5.48 28.58
CA GLU A 72 9.47 6.36 29.77
C GLU A 72 8.56 5.92 30.92
N ARG A 73 7.59 5.03 30.69
CA ARG A 73 6.72 4.52 31.77
C ARG A 73 7.48 3.46 32.59
N PRO A 74 7.51 3.55 33.93
CA PRO A 74 8.12 2.50 34.74
C PRO A 74 7.45 1.15 34.41
N LYS A 75 8.28 0.11 34.23
CA LYS A 75 7.82 -1.26 34.01
C LYS A 75 6.85 -1.60 35.15
N ARG A 76 5.55 -1.65 34.85
CA ARG A 76 4.57 -2.19 35.80
C ARG A 76 5.05 -3.60 36.11
N ALA A 77 5.25 -3.91 37.39
CA ALA A 77 5.46 -5.27 37.85
C ALA A 77 4.43 -6.17 37.15
N GLU A 78 4.88 -7.34 36.65
CA GLU A 78 4.02 -8.34 36.05
C GLU A 78 2.91 -8.66 37.04
N SER A 79 1.74 -8.04 36.84
CA SER A 79 0.55 -8.43 37.58
C SER A 79 0.13 -9.76 36.99
N GLU A 80 0.42 -10.84 37.70
CA GLU A 80 -0.30 -12.11 37.60
C GLU A 80 -1.79 -11.80 37.64
N GLY A 81 -2.39 -11.90 36.47
CA GLY A 81 -3.70 -11.33 36.21
C GLY A 81 -3.87 -11.29 34.71
N LYS A 82 -3.99 -12.48 34.10
CA LYS A 82 -4.57 -12.63 32.76
C LYS A 82 -5.94 -11.98 32.82
N SER A 83 -6.01 -10.69 32.52
CA SER A 83 -7.29 -10.06 32.25
C SER A 83 -7.80 -10.74 30.99
N ASP A 84 -8.85 -11.55 31.15
CA ASP A 84 -9.74 -11.99 30.09
C ASP A 84 -10.41 -10.77 29.46
N ARG A 85 -9.61 -9.92 28.81
CA ARG A 85 -10.11 -9.10 27.73
C ARG A 85 -10.26 -10.09 26.59
N LYS A 86 -11.46 -10.69 26.48
CA LYS A 86 -12.03 -11.10 25.20
C LYS A 86 -12.06 -9.86 24.30
N GLY A 87 -10.90 -9.43 23.82
CA GLY A 87 -10.81 -8.52 22.69
C GLY A 87 -11.58 -9.22 21.59
N LYS A 88 -12.50 -8.49 20.93
CA LYS A 88 -13.19 -8.97 19.71
C LYS A 88 -12.16 -9.74 18.89
N GLY A 89 -12.27 -11.08 18.91
CA GLY A 89 -11.19 -11.95 18.43
C GLY A 89 -10.82 -11.48 17.04
N ARG A 90 -9.54 -11.18 16.80
CA ARG A 90 -9.06 -10.90 15.44
C ARG A 90 -9.53 -12.10 14.62
N ARG A 91 -10.50 -11.87 13.73
CA ARG A 91 -11.14 -12.96 12.99
C ARG A 91 -10.03 -13.66 12.21
N GLN A 92 -9.82 -14.95 12.50
CA GLN A 92 -8.85 -15.74 11.78
C GLN A 92 -9.28 -15.81 10.31
N ILE A 93 -8.31 -15.68 9.42
CA ILE A 93 -8.49 -15.91 7.99
C ILE A 93 -7.79 -17.25 7.73
N PRO A 94 -8.51 -18.30 7.31
CA PRO A 94 -7.89 -19.60 7.06
C PRO A 94 -6.91 -19.53 5.89
N PRO A 95 -5.89 -20.40 5.86
CA PRO A 95 -5.04 -20.53 4.69
C PRO A 95 -5.86 -20.99 3.48
N GLN A 96 -5.62 -20.41 2.31
CA GLN A 96 -6.42 -20.67 1.12
C GLN A 96 -5.61 -20.49 -0.16
N GLN A 97 -5.83 -21.38 -1.13
CA GLN A 97 -5.37 -21.19 -2.50
C GLN A 97 -6.14 -20.04 -3.15
N VAL A 98 -5.42 -19.05 -3.65
CA VAL A 98 -5.99 -17.83 -4.25
C VAL A 98 -5.90 -17.86 -5.75
N PHE A 99 -4.78 -18.31 -6.31
CA PHE A 99 -4.59 -18.63 -7.71
C PHE A 99 -3.89 -20.00 -7.77
N ASP A 100 -3.77 -20.60 -8.96
CA ASP A 100 -3.11 -21.89 -9.15
C ASP A 100 -1.69 -21.90 -8.54
N ASN A 101 -1.02 -20.74 -8.56
CA ASN A 101 0.34 -20.53 -8.07
C ASN A 101 0.45 -19.52 -6.92
N LEU A 102 -0.65 -19.10 -6.29
CA LEU A 102 -0.63 -18.14 -5.17
C LEU A 102 -1.52 -18.60 -4.03
N TYR A 103 -0.98 -18.54 -2.81
CA TYR A 103 -1.66 -18.96 -1.60
C TYR A 103 -1.62 -17.85 -0.54
N TYR A 104 -2.73 -17.68 0.16
CA TYR A 104 -2.81 -16.84 1.35
C TYR A 104 -2.49 -17.69 2.58
N VAL A 105 -1.50 -17.25 3.36
CA VAL A 105 -1.02 -17.91 4.59
C VAL A 105 -0.84 -16.89 5.72
N GLY A 106 -1.68 -15.85 5.72
CA GLY A 106 -1.57 -14.71 6.63
C GLY A 106 -2.45 -14.77 7.88
N ALA A 107 -2.10 -13.96 8.89
CA ALA A 107 -2.79 -13.90 10.16
C ALA A 107 -3.64 -12.62 10.32
N GLY A 108 -4.97 -12.75 10.22
CA GLY A 108 -5.97 -11.74 10.63
C GLY A 108 -5.79 -10.31 10.08
N ASN A 109 -4.82 -9.57 10.64
CA ASN A 109 -4.48 -8.19 10.28
C ASN A 109 -3.19 -8.04 9.47
N VAL A 110 -2.36 -9.08 9.34
CA VAL A 110 -1.13 -9.07 8.53
C VAL A 110 -1.21 -10.23 7.54
N ALA A 111 -0.95 -9.96 6.27
CA ALA A 111 -0.96 -10.95 5.23
C ALA A 111 0.43 -11.60 5.14
N SER A 112 0.45 -12.86 4.72
CA SER A 112 1.63 -13.51 4.17
C SER A 112 1.18 -14.24 2.92
N TRP A 113 1.96 -14.11 1.85
CA TRP A 113 1.62 -14.63 0.53
C TRP A 113 2.69 -15.63 0.10
N ALA A 114 2.27 -16.85 -0.22
CA ALA A 114 3.15 -17.90 -0.72
C ALA A 114 2.96 -18.07 -2.22
N ILE A 115 3.99 -17.75 -2.99
CA ILE A 115 4.03 -17.88 -4.44
C ILE A 115 4.68 -19.23 -4.77
N ASP A 116 3.92 -20.14 -5.35
CA ASP A 116 4.42 -21.45 -5.74
C ASP A 116 5.08 -21.38 -7.12
N THR A 117 6.35 -21.75 -7.17
CA THR A 117 7.16 -21.79 -8.40
C THR A 117 7.18 -23.17 -9.06
N GLY A 118 6.39 -24.12 -8.52
CA GLY A 118 6.42 -25.53 -8.91
C GLY A 118 7.41 -26.32 -8.06
N GLU A 119 8.66 -25.86 -7.96
CA GLU A 119 9.73 -26.54 -7.20
C GLU A 119 9.91 -26.01 -5.77
N SER A 120 9.60 -24.73 -5.54
CA SER A 120 9.77 -24.08 -4.23
C SER A 120 8.76 -22.94 -4.02
N ILE A 121 8.68 -22.44 -2.79
CA ILE A 121 7.86 -21.29 -2.42
C ILE A 121 8.74 -20.04 -2.31
N VAL A 122 8.28 -18.93 -2.89
CA VAL A 122 8.69 -17.58 -2.53
C VAL A 122 7.66 -17.01 -1.57
N LEU A 123 8.06 -16.73 -0.34
CA LEU A 123 7.20 -16.21 0.72
C LEU A 123 7.34 -14.69 0.81
N VAL A 124 6.24 -13.97 0.91
CA VAL A 124 6.23 -12.52 1.18
C VAL A 124 5.68 -12.25 2.58
N ASP A 125 6.52 -11.64 3.42
CA ASP A 125 6.34 -11.36 4.85
C ASP A 125 6.19 -12.60 5.75
N ALA A 126 6.76 -12.52 6.95
CA ALA A 126 6.83 -13.59 7.96
C ALA A 126 5.96 -13.32 9.21
N LEU A 127 4.96 -12.45 9.09
CA LEU A 127 4.00 -12.14 10.15
C LEU A 127 4.67 -11.59 11.44
N ASN A 128 3.90 -11.60 12.54
CA ASN A 128 4.21 -10.88 13.77
C ASN A 128 5.26 -11.56 14.66
N ASN A 129 5.39 -12.88 14.59
CA ASN A 129 6.26 -13.69 15.44
C ASN A 129 6.31 -15.15 14.95
N ASP A 130 7.22 -15.94 15.50
CA ASP A 130 7.39 -17.36 15.18
C ASP A 130 6.12 -18.19 15.45
N ASP A 131 5.38 -17.93 16.52
CA ASP A 131 4.11 -18.64 16.81
C ASP A 131 3.10 -18.47 15.66
N GLN A 132 2.99 -17.26 15.09
CA GLN A 132 2.14 -17.03 13.93
C GLN A 132 2.73 -17.61 12.65
N ALA A 133 4.05 -17.58 12.47
CA ALA A 133 4.67 -18.26 11.33
C ALA A 133 4.43 -19.77 11.37
N GLN A 134 4.51 -20.41 12.54
CA GLN A 134 4.15 -21.82 12.70
C GLN A 134 2.68 -22.04 12.32
N GLN A 135 1.77 -21.34 13.01
CA GLN A 135 0.34 -21.57 12.91
C GLN A 135 -0.23 -21.26 11.51
N TYR A 136 0.20 -20.16 10.88
CA TYR A 136 -0.43 -19.67 9.66
C TYR A 136 0.37 -20.00 8.41
N ILE A 137 1.71 -20.01 8.49
CA ILE A 137 2.57 -20.26 7.34
C ILE A 137 2.89 -21.74 7.24
N ILE A 138 3.57 -22.34 8.22
CA ILE A 138 4.02 -23.73 8.13
C ILE A 138 2.82 -24.70 8.13
N ASP A 139 1.95 -24.59 9.14
CA ASP A 139 0.76 -25.45 9.23
C ASP A 139 -0.21 -25.15 8.09
N GLY A 140 -0.27 -23.89 7.63
CA GLY A 140 -1.12 -23.48 6.51
C GLY A 140 -0.67 -24.04 5.17
N LEU A 141 0.62 -23.98 4.87
CA LEU A 141 1.21 -24.64 3.69
C LEU A 141 0.98 -26.14 3.75
N SER A 142 1.15 -26.77 4.92
CA SER A 142 0.85 -28.19 5.10
C SER A 142 -0.63 -28.51 4.82
N ALA A 143 -1.57 -27.71 5.34
CA ALA A 143 -3.01 -27.89 5.12
C ALA A 143 -3.41 -27.70 3.64
N LEU A 144 -2.65 -26.88 2.90
CA LEU A 144 -2.83 -26.65 1.47
C LEU A 144 -2.10 -27.69 0.58
N GLY A 145 -1.48 -28.71 1.17
CA GLY A 145 -0.77 -29.76 0.44
C GLY A 145 0.63 -29.36 -0.05
N LEU A 146 1.18 -28.25 0.45
CA LEU A 146 2.49 -27.70 0.10
C LEU A 146 3.55 -27.93 1.19
N GLY A 147 3.25 -28.69 2.24
CA GLY A 147 4.13 -28.85 3.40
C GLY A 147 5.49 -29.50 3.11
N ASN A 148 5.63 -30.18 1.96
CA ASN A 148 6.89 -30.77 1.50
C ASN A 148 7.72 -29.82 0.61
N LYS A 149 7.17 -28.67 0.20
CA LYS A 149 7.89 -27.71 -0.64
C LYS A 149 8.85 -26.88 0.22
N PRO A 150 10.11 -26.68 -0.21
CA PRO A 150 11.00 -25.77 0.47
C PRO A 150 10.54 -24.32 0.27
N ILE A 151 10.75 -23.48 1.28
CA ILE A 151 10.71 -22.02 1.10
C ILE A 151 12.12 -21.59 0.70
N SER A 152 12.30 -21.18 -0.56
CA SER A 152 13.63 -20.83 -1.09
C SER A 152 13.97 -19.36 -0.84
N HIS A 153 12.96 -18.49 -0.81
CA HIS A 153 13.11 -17.06 -0.63
C HIS A 153 12.05 -16.53 0.33
N LEU A 154 12.46 -15.61 1.21
CA LEU A 154 11.58 -14.81 2.04
C LEU A 154 11.81 -13.34 1.69
N ILE A 155 10.85 -12.72 1.00
CA ILE A 155 10.81 -11.29 0.75
C ILE A 155 10.15 -10.63 1.95
N ILE A 156 10.87 -9.76 2.65
CA ILE A 156 10.29 -8.89 3.68
C ILE A 156 9.99 -7.55 3.02
N SER A 157 8.70 -7.20 2.94
CA SER A 157 8.25 -6.01 2.23
C SER A 157 8.81 -4.72 2.83
N HIS A 158 9.00 -4.66 4.14
CA HIS A 158 9.69 -3.58 4.83
C HIS A 158 10.09 -3.96 6.26
N GLY A 159 10.97 -3.17 6.87
CA GLY A 159 11.61 -3.44 8.16
C GLY A 159 10.76 -3.15 9.39
N HIS A 160 9.43 -3.23 9.31
CA HIS A 160 8.60 -3.25 10.53
C HIS A 160 8.40 -4.70 11.02
N GLY A 161 8.41 -4.87 12.34
CA GLY A 161 8.44 -6.20 12.96
C GLY A 161 7.18 -7.04 12.81
N ASP A 162 6.06 -6.45 12.39
CA ASP A 162 4.89 -7.24 11.99
C ASP A 162 5.07 -7.96 10.65
N HIS A 163 6.13 -7.65 9.88
CA HIS A 163 6.42 -8.26 8.57
C HIS A 163 7.65 -9.17 8.58
N TYR A 164 8.54 -9.04 9.56
CA TYR A 164 9.68 -9.95 9.73
C TYR A 164 9.59 -10.82 10.98
N GLY A 165 8.62 -10.62 11.88
CA GLY A 165 8.67 -11.16 13.24
C GLY A 165 8.79 -12.68 13.34
N GLY A 166 8.27 -13.45 12.37
CA GLY A 166 8.42 -14.91 12.32
C GLY A 166 9.60 -15.42 11.50
N PHE A 167 10.56 -14.56 11.14
CA PHE A 167 11.64 -14.97 10.24
C PHE A 167 12.60 -16.00 10.88
N GLU A 168 12.76 -16.04 12.21
CA GLU A 168 13.70 -16.95 12.87
C GLU A 168 13.26 -18.41 12.70
N LEU A 169 11.97 -18.68 12.89
CA LEU A 169 11.40 -19.99 12.61
C LEU A 169 11.51 -20.36 11.12
N ILE A 170 11.15 -19.45 10.23
CA ILE A 170 11.25 -19.69 8.78
C ILE A 170 12.69 -19.97 8.36
N LYS A 171 13.66 -19.19 8.89
CA LYS A 171 15.08 -19.35 8.60
C LYS A 171 15.63 -20.68 9.12
N SER A 172 15.30 -21.04 10.36
CA SER A 172 15.77 -22.29 10.96
C SER A 172 15.14 -23.55 10.32
N THR A 173 13.92 -23.44 9.81
CA THR A 173 13.19 -24.57 9.21
C THR A 173 13.56 -24.82 7.74
N TYR A 174 13.69 -23.75 6.94
CA TYR A 174 13.82 -23.86 5.48
C TYR A 174 15.11 -23.26 4.90
N ASP A 175 15.87 -22.49 5.69
CA ASP A 175 17.07 -21.76 5.27
C ASP A 175 16.93 -20.90 3.98
N PRO A 176 15.84 -20.13 3.78
CA PRO A 176 15.66 -19.32 2.58
C PRO A 176 16.68 -18.18 2.49
N ARG A 177 16.84 -17.65 1.27
CA ARG A 177 17.43 -16.33 1.06
C ARG A 177 16.46 -15.25 1.54
N ILE A 178 16.94 -14.35 2.40
CA ILE A 178 16.15 -13.24 2.93
C ILE A 178 16.37 -12.01 2.04
N VAL A 179 15.31 -11.51 1.43
CA VAL A 179 15.34 -10.44 0.44
C VAL A 179 14.67 -9.19 1.00
N MET A 180 15.40 -8.07 0.99
CA MET A 180 14.89 -6.72 1.26
C MET A 180 15.58 -5.73 0.33
N SER A 181 15.05 -4.52 0.20
CA SER A 181 15.77 -3.48 -0.55
C SER A 181 17.08 -3.11 0.15
N SER A 182 18.07 -2.67 -0.63
CA SER A 182 19.34 -2.16 -0.09
C SER A 182 19.11 -1.06 0.96
N VAL A 183 18.19 -0.13 0.67
CA VAL A 183 17.82 0.97 1.57
C VAL A 183 17.19 0.45 2.87
N GLU A 184 16.33 -0.56 2.80
CA GLU A 184 15.68 -1.08 4.00
C GLU A 184 16.66 -1.84 4.89
N TRP A 185 17.61 -2.59 4.31
CA TRP A 185 18.69 -3.20 5.06
C TRP A 185 19.50 -2.16 5.83
N ASP A 186 19.88 -1.05 5.18
CA ASP A 186 20.62 0.04 5.84
C ASP A 186 19.85 0.59 7.04
N TYR A 187 18.53 0.79 6.90
CA TYR A 187 17.71 1.31 7.99
C TYR A 187 17.53 0.30 9.14
N LEU A 188 17.31 -0.97 8.80
CA LEU A 188 17.12 -2.03 9.76
C LEU A 188 18.40 -2.28 10.57
N GLU A 189 19.56 -2.30 9.93
CA GLU A 189 20.88 -2.47 10.57
C GLU A 189 21.20 -1.34 11.55
N ASN A 190 20.90 -0.10 11.17
CA ASN A 190 21.04 1.08 12.02
C ASN A 190 19.96 1.20 13.12
N ASP A 191 19.16 0.14 13.32
CA ASP A 191 18.19 -0.01 14.41
C ASP A 191 17.05 1.02 14.42
N LYS A 192 16.85 1.73 13.30
CA LYS A 192 15.83 2.79 13.18
C LYS A 192 14.39 2.28 13.27
N PHE A 193 14.19 0.97 13.08
CA PHE A 193 12.89 0.29 13.20
C PHE A 193 12.82 -0.72 14.34
N ALA A 194 13.88 -0.81 15.15
CA ALA A 194 13.96 -1.84 16.16
C ALA A 194 12.94 -1.64 17.29
N SER A 195 12.16 -2.68 17.51
CA SER A 195 11.27 -2.80 18.66
C SER A 195 11.43 -4.20 19.22
N TYR A 196 11.85 -4.29 20.49
CA TYR A 196 12.04 -5.54 21.22
C TYR A 196 10.79 -6.43 21.25
N ARG A 197 9.61 -5.84 21.00
CA ARG A 197 8.32 -6.53 20.91
C ARG A 197 8.28 -7.60 19.81
N TRP A 198 9.12 -7.49 18.79
CA TRP A 198 9.04 -8.26 17.55
C TRP A 198 10.16 -9.29 17.39
N GLY A 199 10.91 -9.59 18.45
CA GLY A 199 12.03 -10.52 18.39
C GLY A 199 13.29 -9.90 17.78
N LYS A 200 14.20 -10.78 17.31
CA LYS A 200 15.43 -10.35 16.63
C LYS A 200 15.09 -9.72 15.28
N LYS A 201 15.96 -8.87 14.75
CA LYS A 201 15.88 -8.44 13.35
C LYS A 201 16.68 -9.40 12.45
N PRO A 202 16.25 -9.63 11.20
CA PRO A 202 17.06 -10.33 10.20
C PRO A 202 18.45 -9.71 10.06
N SER A 203 19.45 -10.55 9.79
CA SER A 203 20.77 -10.10 9.35
C SER A 203 20.78 -10.01 7.83
N ARG A 204 21.52 -9.04 7.28
CA ARG A 204 21.57 -8.80 5.83
C ARG A 204 21.96 -10.07 5.08
N ASP A 205 21.22 -10.32 4.01
CA ASP A 205 21.45 -11.43 3.09
C ASP A 205 21.38 -10.91 1.65
N VAL A 206 20.20 -10.95 1.01
CA VAL A 206 20.03 -10.45 -0.37
C VAL A 206 19.49 -9.02 -0.33
N ALA A 207 20.26 -8.09 -0.89
CA ALA A 207 19.87 -6.71 -1.11
C ALA A 207 19.49 -6.50 -2.58
N VAL A 208 18.38 -5.82 -2.82
CA VAL A 208 17.89 -5.49 -4.16
C VAL A 208 17.70 -3.99 -4.32
N ASP A 209 17.97 -3.48 -5.51
CA ASP A 209 17.71 -2.09 -5.88
C ASP A 209 16.40 -1.93 -6.67
N ASP A 210 16.00 -0.67 -6.91
CA ASP A 210 14.75 -0.36 -7.59
C ASP A 210 14.69 -0.91 -9.02
N GLY A 211 13.59 -1.60 -9.34
CA GLY A 211 13.33 -2.18 -10.66
C GLY A 211 14.03 -3.51 -10.90
N GLU A 212 14.76 -4.06 -9.93
CA GLU A 212 15.36 -5.38 -10.05
C GLU A 212 14.32 -6.50 -10.20
N LYS A 213 14.77 -7.60 -10.82
CA LYS A 213 13.95 -8.79 -11.04
C LYS A 213 14.56 -9.97 -10.31
N LEU A 214 13.75 -10.62 -9.47
CA LEU A 214 14.07 -11.90 -8.87
C LEU A 214 13.43 -13.01 -9.72
N ASN A 215 14.25 -13.92 -10.24
CA ASN A 215 13.77 -15.10 -10.96
C ASN A 215 14.00 -16.35 -10.12
N VAL A 216 12.92 -17.06 -9.76
CA VAL A 216 12.96 -18.31 -9.00
C VAL A 216 12.25 -19.38 -9.81
N ASN A 217 13.00 -20.35 -10.32
CA ASN A 217 12.49 -21.47 -11.13
C ASN A 217 11.59 -21.02 -12.30
N GLY A 218 11.92 -19.89 -12.94
CA GLY A 218 11.16 -19.33 -14.06
C GLY A 218 10.02 -18.38 -13.64
N ALA A 219 9.69 -18.28 -12.36
CA ALA A 219 8.79 -17.24 -11.85
C ALA A 219 9.56 -15.92 -11.71
N GLU A 220 9.22 -14.93 -12.54
CA GLU A 220 9.81 -13.58 -12.50
C GLU A 220 9.00 -12.64 -11.60
N LEU A 221 9.63 -12.13 -10.55
CA LEU A 221 9.08 -11.13 -9.64
C LEU A 221 9.83 -9.80 -9.86
N SER A 222 9.11 -8.73 -10.18
CA SER A 222 9.68 -7.38 -10.27
C SER A 222 9.58 -6.67 -8.91
N LEU A 223 10.70 -6.12 -8.44
CA LEU A 223 10.85 -5.51 -7.12
C LEU A 223 11.07 -4.00 -7.28
N TYR A 224 10.13 -3.20 -6.78
CA TYR A 224 10.19 -1.74 -6.85
C TYR A 224 10.37 -1.16 -5.46
N VAL A 225 11.32 -0.23 -5.30
CA VAL A 225 11.51 0.48 -4.05
C VAL A 225 10.53 1.65 -4.00
N THR A 226 9.58 1.59 -3.08
CA THR A 226 8.43 2.51 -2.98
C THR A 226 8.47 3.26 -1.64
N PRO A 227 9.38 4.23 -1.48
CA PRO A 227 9.61 4.91 -0.21
C PRO A 227 8.37 5.64 0.31
N GLY A 228 8.24 5.70 1.63
CA GLY A 228 7.18 6.43 2.31
C GLY A 228 6.82 5.73 3.61
N HIS A 229 6.17 4.56 3.51
CA HIS A 229 5.84 3.77 4.70
C HIS A 229 7.08 3.39 5.50
N THR A 230 8.12 2.94 4.81
CA THR A 230 9.53 2.97 5.22
C THR A 230 10.36 3.48 4.04
N PRO A 231 11.62 3.92 4.24
CA PRO A 231 12.45 4.43 3.15
C PRO A 231 12.82 3.38 2.09
N GLY A 232 12.82 2.09 2.44
CA GLY A 232 13.14 1.00 1.52
C GLY A 232 11.99 0.00 1.33
N THR A 233 10.73 0.41 1.55
CA THR A 233 9.57 -0.46 1.27
C THR A 233 9.66 -1.04 -0.13
N LEU A 234 9.39 -2.34 -0.28
CA LEU A 234 9.26 -3.03 -1.55
C LEU A 234 7.81 -3.20 -1.95
N THR A 235 7.52 -2.87 -3.21
CA THR A 235 6.33 -3.31 -3.93
C THR A 235 6.72 -4.41 -4.90
N VAL A 236 5.99 -5.52 -4.87
CA VAL A 236 6.31 -6.72 -5.67
C VAL A 236 5.25 -6.91 -6.75
N ILE A 237 5.66 -7.05 -8.02
CA ILE A 237 4.77 -7.43 -9.12
C ILE A 237 5.15 -8.82 -9.64
N PHE A 238 4.17 -9.73 -9.76
CA PHE A 238 4.41 -11.11 -10.16
C PHE A 238 3.21 -11.71 -10.92
N PRO A 239 3.43 -12.73 -11.78
CA PRO A 239 2.35 -13.40 -12.50
C PRO A 239 1.54 -14.32 -11.59
N VAL A 240 0.24 -14.38 -11.83
CA VAL A 240 -0.68 -15.36 -11.20
C VAL A 240 -1.57 -16.01 -12.25
N VAL A 241 -2.03 -17.24 -11.99
CA VAL A 241 -2.76 -18.06 -12.98
C VAL A 241 -4.09 -18.55 -12.42
N ASP A 242 -5.17 -18.37 -13.18
CA ASP A 242 -6.50 -18.93 -12.91
C ASP A 242 -6.88 -19.89 -14.05
N GLY A 243 -6.51 -21.16 -13.93
CA GLY A 243 -6.68 -22.16 -14.98
C GLY A 243 -5.89 -21.79 -16.25
N ASN A 244 -6.61 -21.37 -17.30
CA ASN A 244 -5.98 -20.96 -18.57
C ASN A 244 -5.73 -19.45 -18.64
N GLU A 245 -6.22 -18.66 -17.68
CA GLU A 245 -6.08 -17.21 -17.66
C GLU A 245 -4.83 -16.79 -16.89
N LYS A 246 -4.04 -15.88 -17.48
CA LYS A 246 -2.84 -15.32 -16.85
C LYS A 246 -3.09 -13.87 -16.47
N HIS A 247 -2.77 -13.55 -15.23
CA HIS A 247 -2.94 -12.23 -14.62
C HIS A 247 -1.61 -11.74 -14.05
N ARG A 248 -1.58 -10.47 -13.66
CA ARG A 248 -0.44 -9.90 -12.93
C ARG A 248 -0.91 -9.22 -11.66
N ALA A 249 -0.30 -9.62 -10.55
CA ALA A 249 -0.59 -9.07 -9.24
C ALA A 249 0.45 -8.05 -8.83
N VAL A 250 0.01 -6.97 -8.19
CA VAL A 250 0.84 -6.04 -7.44
C VAL A 250 0.55 -6.21 -5.95
N LEU A 251 1.59 -6.43 -5.15
CA LEU A 251 1.53 -6.42 -3.70
C LEU A 251 2.11 -5.11 -3.18
N TRP A 252 1.23 -4.23 -2.69
CA TRP A 252 1.63 -2.96 -2.08
C TRP A 252 2.16 -3.19 -0.67
N GLY A 253 3.48 -3.10 -0.51
CA GLY A 253 4.19 -3.52 0.70
C GLY A 253 4.20 -2.51 1.85
N GLY A 254 3.59 -1.33 1.71
CA GLY A 254 3.60 -0.29 2.74
C GLY A 254 2.35 0.58 2.72
N THR A 255 1.29 0.16 3.42
CA THR A 255 -0.03 0.82 3.32
C THR A 255 -0.31 1.91 4.37
N GLY A 256 0.54 2.05 5.40
CA GLY A 256 0.26 2.93 6.54
C GLY A 256 1.00 4.27 6.54
N LEU A 257 0.38 5.31 7.11
CA LEU A 257 1.02 6.59 7.42
C LEU A 257 1.20 6.70 8.95
N ASN A 258 2.25 6.10 9.48
CA ASN A 258 2.48 5.91 10.92
C ASN A 258 3.74 6.63 11.45
N TYR A 259 4.21 7.65 10.73
CA TYR A 259 5.48 8.33 10.91
C TYR A 259 5.36 9.87 10.92
N GLY A 260 4.14 10.39 11.09
CA GLY A 260 3.81 11.78 10.81
C GLY A 260 4.55 12.80 11.68
N PRO A 261 4.33 14.12 11.51
CA PRO A 261 3.97 14.85 10.30
C PRO A 261 5.23 15.16 9.45
N ASP A 262 5.92 14.12 9.00
CA ASP A 262 7.08 14.22 8.10
C ASP A 262 6.60 14.45 6.66
N VAL A 263 6.63 15.71 6.21
CA VAL A 263 6.18 16.11 4.87
C VAL A 263 7.02 15.45 3.78
N SER A 264 8.35 15.37 3.94
CA SER A 264 9.22 14.77 2.94
C SER A 264 8.92 13.29 2.76
N ARG A 265 8.62 12.58 3.85
CA ARG A 265 8.27 11.16 3.79
C ARG A 265 6.87 10.91 3.23
N ILE A 266 5.90 11.81 3.48
CA ILE A 266 4.58 11.75 2.84
C ILE A 266 4.69 12.05 1.33
N GLN A 267 5.52 13.02 0.95
CA GLN A 267 5.85 13.32 -0.45
C GLN A 267 6.40 12.09 -1.17
N SER A 268 7.39 11.40 -0.60
CA SER A 268 7.93 10.17 -1.17
C SER A 268 6.86 9.08 -1.34
N TYR A 269 5.92 8.97 -0.40
CA TYR A 269 4.78 8.05 -0.52
C TYR A 269 3.89 8.43 -1.72
N THR A 270 3.56 9.71 -1.85
CA THR A 270 2.79 10.23 -2.98
C THR A 270 3.47 9.92 -4.31
N ASP A 271 4.77 10.16 -4.42
CA ASP A 271 5.54 9.92 -5.63
C ASP A 271 5.65 8.43 -5.97
N SER A 272 5.74 7.58 -4.95
CA SER A 272 5.67 6.12 -5.11
C SER A 272 4.32 5.68 -5.67
N ALA A 273 3.20 6.23 -5.16
CA ALA A 273 1.88 5.93 -5.69
C ALA A 273 1.72 6.38 -7.15
N ILE A 274 2.21 7.58 -7.50
CA ILE A 274 2.20 8.09 -8.88
C ILE A 274 3.00 7.16 -9.81
N THR A 275 4.20 6.78 -9.40
CA THR A 275 5.07 5.90 -10.18
C THR A 275 4.42 4.54 -10.41
N MET A 276 3.81 3.96 -9.37
CA MET A 276 3.14 2.67 -9.48
C MET A 276 1.95 2.70 -10.43
N LYS A 277 1.15 3.77 -10.49
CA LYS A 277 0.08 3.90 -11.49
C LYS A 277 0.59 3.71 -12.92
N ARG A 278 1.74 4.31 -13.24
CA ARG A 278 2.37 4.17 -14.55
C ARG A 278 2.80 2.73 -14.80
N ILE A 279 3.49 2.11 -13.84
CA ILE A 279 3.97 0.73 -13.95
C ILE A 279 2.82 -0.27 -14.10
N ILE A 280 1.72 -0.10 -13.36
CA ILE A 280 0.51 -0.93 -13.44
C ILE A 280 -0.10 -0.89 -14.84
N LYS A 281 -0.12 0.29 -15.46
CA LYS A 281 -0.55 0.48 -16.85
C LYS A 281 0.39 -0.22 -17.83
N GLU A 282 1.69 0.03 -17.70
CA GLU A 282 2.73 -0.54 -18.57
C GLU A 282 2.79 -2.07 -18.50
N GLN A 283 2.53 -2.65 -17.33
CA GLN A 283 2.65 -4.07 -17.09
C GLN A 283 1.31 -4.82 -17.08
N ASN A 284 0.18 -4.19 -17.45
CA ASN A 284 -1.12 -4.88 -17.49
C ASN A 284 -1.49 -5.57 -16.17
N VAL A 285 -1.24 -4.90 -15.04
CA VAL A 285 -1.56 -5.43 -13.70
C VAL A 285 -3.04 -5.24 -13.43
N ASP A 286 -3.71 -6.32 -13.04
CA ASP A 286 -5.16 -6.39 -12.85
C ASP A 286 -5.58 -7.01 -11.51
N VAL A 287 -4.61 -7.33 -10.65
CA VAL A 287 -4.83 -7.84 -9.28
C VAL A 287 -4.08 -6.96 -8.26
N PHE A 288 -4.80 -6.27 -7.38
CA PHE A 288 -4.24 -5.56 -6.23
C PHE A 288 -4.25 -6.42 -4.97
N LEU A 289 -3.08 -6.56 -4.33
CA LEU A 289 -2.84 -7.19 -3.05
C LEU A 289 -2.19 -6.21 -2.08
N SER A 290 -2.29 -6.52 -0.79
CA SER A 290 -1.74 -5.72 0.31
C SER A 290 -1.15 -6.62 1.38
N ASN A 291 -0.11 -6.13 2.04
CA ASN A 291 0.48 -6.74 3.23
C ASN A 291 -0.44 -6.69 4.48
N HIS A 292 -1.52 -5.91 4.42
CA HIS A 292 -2.59 -5.90 5.41
C HIS A 292 -3.94 -6.29 4.75
N PRO A 293 -4.59 -7.40 5.16
CA PRO A 293 -5.81 -7.92 4.53
C PRO A 293 -6.95 -6.90 4.46
N GLY A 294 -7.12 -6.11 5.52
CA GLY A 294 -8.18 -5.10 5.60
C GLY A 294 -8.05 -3.97 4.58
N ARG A 295 -6.87 -3.75 3.99
CA ARG A 295 -6.65 -2.70 2.98
C ARG A 295 -7.12 -3.11 1.59
N ALA A 296 -6.92 -4.37 1.24
CA ALA A 296 -7.27 -4.91 -0.08
C ALA A 296 -8.62 -5.65 -0.09
N GLY A 297 -9.35 -5.69 1.03
CA GLY A 297 -10.58 -6.49 1.16
C GLY A 297 -10.31 -7.99 1.00
N THR A 298 -9.14 -8.45 1.42
CA THR A 298 -8.66 -9.81 1.17
C THR A 298 -9.62 -10.85 1.75
N ARG A 299 -10.16 -10.61 2.96
CA ARG A 299 -11.06 -11.55 3.61
C ARG A 299 -12.34 -11.75 2.81
N GLU A 300 -12.96 -10.65 2.37
CA GLU A 300 -14.19 -10.67 1.59
C GLU A 300 -13.95 -11.35 0.22
N LYS A 301 -12.79 -11.12 -0.40
CA LYS A 301 -12.40 -11.77 -1.66
C LYS A 301 -12.14 -13.27 -1.49
N LEU A 302 -11.51 -13.69 -0.40
CA LEU A 302 -11.31 -15.11 -0.06
C LEU A 302 -12.65 -15.82 0.17
N GLU A 303 -13.55 -15.20 0.94
CA GLU A 303 -14.92 -15.70 1.18
C GLU A 303 -15.70 -15.83 -0.15
N ALA A 304 -15.60 -14.84 -1.04
CA ALA A 304 -16.22 -14.90 -2.36
C ALA A 304 -15.59 -16.00 -3.24
N LEU A 305 -14.26 -16.16 -3.21
CA LEU A 305 -13.55 -17.17 -3.99
C LEU A 305 -13.94 -18.60 -3.58
N SER A 306 -14.13 -18.87 -2.28
CA SER A 306 -14.56 -20.20 -1.81
C SER A 306 -15.94 -20.62 -2.33
N ASN A 307 -16.78 -19.66 -2.70
CA ASN A 307 -18.13 -19.90 -3.19
C ASN A 307 -18.27 -19.73 -4.71
N ARG A 308 -17.16 -19.43 -5.40
CA ARG A 308 -17.12 -19.10 -6.83
C ARG A 308 -17.60 -20.29 -7.67
N GLN A 309 -18.55 -20.02 -8.56
CA GLN A 309 -18.96 -20.95 -9.61
C GLN A 309 -18.01 -20.85 -10.82
N SER A 310 -17.86 -21.93 -11.61
CA SER A 310 -16.89 -21.97 -12.73
C SER A 310 -17.08 -20.87 -13.79
N ASN A 311 -18.26 -20.27 -13.88
CA ASN A 311 -18.58 -19.19 -14.82
C ASN A 311 -18.48 -17.78 -14.21
N GLU A 312 -18.18 -17.66 -12.92
CA GLU A 312 -18.04 -16.37 -12.25
C GLU A 312 -16.61 -15.83 -12.38
N LYS A 313 -16.48 -14.50 -12.37
CA LYS A 313 -15.17 -13.84 -12.38
C LYS A 313 -14.40 -14.14 -11.10
N HIS A 314 -13.09 -14.25 -11.22
CA HIS A 314 -12.20 -14.42 -10.09
C HIS A 314 -12.24 -13.18 -9.18
N ALA A 315 -12.59 -13.34 -7.89
CA ALA A 315 -12.81 -12.21 -6.96
C ALA A 315 -11.57 -11.30 -6.75
N PHE A 316 -10.37 -11.84 -6.97
CA PHE A 316 -9.13 -11.06 -6.93
C PHE A 316 -8.79 -10.33 -8.24
N VAL A 317 -9.36 -10.73 -9.38
CA VAL A 317 -9.14 -10.09 -10.69
C VAL A 317 -10.08 -8.89 -10.80
N GLN A 318 -9.54 -7.71 -10.55
CA GLN A 318 -10.31 -6.47 -10.47
C GLN A 318 -10.33 -5.72 -11.81
N GLY A 319 -9.32 -5.94 -12.64
CA GLY A 319 -9.09 -5.20 -13.88
C GLY A 319 -8.13 -4.02 -13.67
N GLN A 320 -7.38 -3.68 -14.71
CA GLN A 320 -6.31 -2.67 -14.64
C GLN A 320 -6.81 -1.31 -14.17
N ASP A 321 -7.94 -0.83 -14.67
CA ASP A 321 -8.49 0.49 -14.29
C ASP A 321 -8.80 0.55 -12.78
N VAL A 322 -9.40 -0.51 -12.24
CA VAL A 322 -9.68 -0.61 -10.80
C VAL A 322 -8.39 -0.65 -9.99
N VAL A 323 -7.36 -1.39 -10.44
CA VAL A 323 -6.06 -1.39 -9.76
C VAL A 323 -5.44 0.01 -9.80
N VAL A 324 -5.53 0.75 -10.90
CA VAL A 324 -5.06 2.14 -10.99
C VAL A 324 -5.77 3.04 -9.97
N GLU A 325 -7.09 2.90 -9.81
CA GLU A 325 -7.87 3.67 -8.83
C GLU A 325 -7.37 3.47 -7.38
N ALA A 326 -6.88 2.26 -7.02
CA ALA A 326 -6.27 2.03 -5.71
C ALA A 326 -5.09 2.99 -5.47
N PHE A 327 -4.27 3.21 -6.48
CA PHE A 327 -3.10 4.09 -6.39
C PHE A 327 -3.47 5.57 -6.58
N GLU A 328 -4.56 5.88 -7.27
CA GLU A 328 -5.13 7.24 -7.28
C GLU A 328 -5.65 7.63 -5.90
N LEU A 329 -6.31 6.72 -5.19
CA LEU A 329 -6.67 6.92 -3.80
C LEU A 329 -5.43 7.20 -2.95
N LEU A 330 -4.39 6.35 -3.05
CA LEU A 330 -3.15 6.52 -2.28
C LEU A 330 -2.48 7.88 -2.55
N GLU A 331 -2.35 8.27 -3.82
CA GLU A 331 -1.80 9.57 -4.22
C GLU A 331 -2.61 10.74 -3.62
N ASN A 332 -3.93 10.74 -3.82
CA ASN A 332 -4.76 11.87 -3.40
C ASN A 332 -4.87 11.95 -1.86
N CYS A 333 -5.04 10.82 -1.17
CA CYS A 333 -5.06 10.81 0.29
C CYS A 333 -3.73 11.29 0.89
N THR A 334 -2.59 10.90 0.31
CA THR A 334 -1.28 11.33 0.83
C THR A 334 -0.99 12.80 0.53
N ARG A 335 -1.39 13.31 -0.64
CA ARG A 335 -1.39 14.76 -0.90
C ARG A 335 -2.24 15.53 0.10
N ALA A 336 -3.43 15.04 0.42
CA ALA A 336 -4.30 15.66 1.42
C ALA A 336 -3.60 15.75 2.79
N GLN A 337 -2.95 14.67 3.23
CA GLN A 337 -2.21 14.65 4.50
C GLN A 337 -1.03 15.64 4.50
N TRP A 338 -0.23 15.66 3.45
CA TRP A 338 0.86 16.63 3.29
C TRP A 338 0.30 18.04 3.35
N MET A 339 -0.64 18.40 2.47
CA MET A 339 -1.14 19.77 2.38
C MET A 339 -1.74 20.25 3.70
N ARG A 340 -2.49 19.38 4.38
CA ARG A 340 -3.02 19.68 5.71
C ARG A 340 -1.92 20.01 6.71
N ILE A 341 -0.73 19.40 6.64
CA ILE A 341 0.40 19.75 7.51
C ILE A 341 0.93 21.15 7.18
N GLU A 342 1.08 21.49 5.90
CA GLU A 342 1.59 22.79 5.46
C GLU A 342 0.62 23.95 5.73
N GLU A 343 -0.67 23.74 5.50
CA GLU A 343 -1.73 24.69 5.83
C GLU A 343 -1.73 25.00 7.33
N ASN A 344 -1.61 23.98 8.18
CA ASN A 344 -1.53 24.15 9.63
C ASN A 344 -0.25 24.89 10.06
N ARG A 345 0.91 24.60 9.45
CA ARG A 345 2.16 25.35 9.72
C ARG A 345 2.02 26.82 9.35
N SER A 346 1.38 27.11 8.22
CA SER A 346 1.15 28.47 7.74
C SER A 346 0.19 29.26 8.64
N TYR A 347 -0.82 28.59 9.22
CA TYR A 347 -1.74 29.20 10.19
C TYR A 347 -1.04 29.54 11.51
N GLN A 348 -0.15 28.67 12.02
CA GLN A 348 0.58 28.91 13.27
C GLN A 348 1.69 29.96 13.15
N ALA A 349 2.13 30.27 11.92
CA ALA A 349 3.14 31.29 11.65
C ALA A 349 2.57 32.71 11.51
N LYS A 350 1.23 32.85 11.46
CA LYS A 350 0.50 34.12 11.47
C LYS A 350 0.01 34.42 12.89
#